data_AF-A0A379WTJ1-F1
#
_entry.id   AF-A0A379WTJ1-F1
#
_cell.length_a   1.000
_cell.length_b   1.000
_cell.length_c   1.000
_cell.angle_alpha   90.00
_cell.angle_beta   90.00
_cell.angle_gamma   90.00
#
_symmetry.space_group_name_H-M   'P 1'
#
loop_
_entity.id
_entity.type
_entity.pdbx_description
1 polymer ?
#
loop_
_entity_poly.entity_id
_entity_poly.type
_entity_poly.pdbx_seq_one_letter_code
_entity_poly.pdbx_strand_id
1 'polypeptide(L)'
;MELQLMLNHFFERVRKDANFNAFLIDLEYNNIAYYIYFVATGNVKIITHAGHFISIKSNRKLIKVNSTPNTQLNKIDFSQTLFGGAFL
;
A
#
# COMPACT_ATOMS: atom_id res chain seq x y z
N MET A 1 -5.22 17.70 -8.32
CA MET A 1 -6.38 16.79 -8.14
C MET A 1 -6.16 15.44 -8.84
N GLU A 2 -5.47 15.42 -10.00
CA GLU A 2 -5.21 14.19 -10.77
C GLU A 2 -4.26 13.18 -10.08
N LEU A 3 -3.15 13.64 -9.49
CA LEU A 3 -2.14 12.76 -8.89
C LEU A 3 -2.71 11.87 -7.79
N GLN A 4 -3.52 12.43 -6.87
CA GLN A 4 -4.11 11.65 -5.77
C GLN A 4 -5.08 10.58 -6.27
N LEU A 5 -5.86 10.89 -7.31
CA LEU A 5 -6.81 9.95 -7.91
C LEU A 5 -6.08 8.80 -8.63
N MET A 6 -5.01 9.14 -9.37
CA MET A 6 -4.12 8.16 -10.00
C MET A 6 -3.46 7.24 -8.96
N LEU A 7 -2.95 7.80 -7.86
CA LEU A 7 -2.34 7.02 -6.79
C LEU A 7 -3.36 6.07 -6.15
N ASN A 8 -4.57 6.55 -5.85
CA ASN A 8 -5.66 5.69 -5.38
C ASN A 8 -5.90 4.52 -6.33
N HIS A 9 -5.93 4.78 -7.64
CA HIS A 9 -6.12 3.75 -8.64
C HIS A 9 -4.99 2.70 -8.63
N PHE A 10 -3.72 3.11 -8.45
CA PHE A 10 -2.60 2.15 -8.33
C PHE A 10 -2.77 1.22 -7.13
N PHE A 11 -3.13 1.77 -5.97
CA PHE A 11 -3.39 0.98 -4.78
C PHE A 11 -4.60 0.05 -4.97
N GLU A 12 -5.73 0.53 -5.49
CA GLU A 12 -6.89 -0.34 -5.74
C GLU A 12 -6.58 -1.46 -6.74
N ARG A 13 -5.81 -1.17 -7.79
CA ARG A 13 -5.41 -2.16 -8.79
C ARG A 13 -4.54 -3.25 -8.19
N VAL A 14 -3.48 -2.90 -7.44
CA VAL A 14 -2.59 -3.92 -6.85
C VAL A 14 -3.31 -4.78 -5.79
N ARG A 15 -4.32 -4.24 -5.10
CA ARG A 15 -5.16 -5.04 -4.19
C ARG A 15 -5.98 -6.10 -4.90
N LYS A 16 -6.53 -5.75 -6.05
CA LYS A 16 -7.41 -6.62 -6.82
C LYS A 16 -6.63 -7.67 -7.62
N ASP A 17 -5.58 -7.23 -8.30
CA ASP A 17 -4.90 -8.03 -9.31
C ASP A 17 -3.60 -8.66 -8.78
N ALA A 18 -3.12 -8.25 -7.59
CA ALA A 18 -1.85 -8.68 -6.99
C ALA A 18 -0.62 -8.54 -7.93
N ASN A 19 -0.69 -7.65 -8.93
CA ASN A 19 0.40 -7.40 -9.86
C ASN A 19 1.39 -6.38 -9.26
N PHE A 20 2.29 -6.88 -8.43
CA PHE A 20 3.30 -6.05 -7.75
C PHE A 20 4.33 -5.44 -8.70
N ASN A 21 4.67 -6.13 -9.81
CA ASN A 21 5.64 -5.61 -10.77
C ASN A 21 5.12 -4.33 -11.45
N ALA A 22 3.87 -4.35 -11.93
CA ALA A 22 3.25 -3.16 -12.51
C ALA A 22 3.18 -2.03 -11.48
N PHE A 23 2.76 -2.35 -10.25
CA PHE A 23 2.68 -1.38 -9.16
C PHE A 23 4.03 -0.72 -8.85
N LEU A 24 5.13 -1.49 -8.77
CA LEU A 24 6.47 -0.94 -8.53
C LEU A 24 6.92 -0.02 -9.67
N ILE A 25 6.67 -0.40 -10.93
CA ILE A 25 6.95 0.44 -12.10
C ILE A 25 6.14 1.74 -12.03
N ASP A 26 4.86 1.67 -11.66
CA ASP A 26 4.02 2.87 -11.51
C ASP A 26 4.58 3.80 -10.42
N LEU A 27 5.05 3.26 -9.29
CA LEU A 27 5.63 4.07 -8.21
C LEU A 27 6.92 4.76 -8.66
N GLU A 28 7.82 4.03 -9.30
CA GLU A 28 9.10 4.54 -9.79
C GLU A 28 8.90 5.61 -10.87
N TYR A 29 8.04 5.34 -11.85
CA TYR A 29 7.71 6.29 -12.93
C TYR A 29 7.13 7.61 -12.40
N ASN A 30 6.43 7.56 -11.26
CA ASN A 30 5.84 8.74 -10.61
C ASN A 30 6.72 9.36 -9.52
N ASN A 31 8.02 9.04 -9.50
CA ASN A 31 9.01 9.61 -8.59
C ASN A 31 8.71 9.38 -7.10
N ILE A 32 8.08 8.24 -6.76
CA ILE A 32 7.71 7.89 -5.39
C ILE A 32 8.85 7.09 -4.76
N ALA A 33 9.40 7.62 -3.66
CA ALA A 33 10.50 6.98 -2.95
C ALA A 33 10.00 5.89 -1.99
N TYR A 34 9.00 6.22 -1.17
CA TYR A 34 8.39 5.26 -0.25
C TYR A 34 6.99 5.72 0.16
N TYR A 35 6.21 4.77 0.69
CA TYR A 35 4.89 5.03 1.25
C TYR A 35 4.75 4.38 2.62
N ILE A 36 3.89 4.95 3.46
CA ILE A 36 3.49 4.43 4.76
C ILE A 36 2.01 4.11 4.69
N TYR A 37 1.67 2.83 4.75
CA TYR A 37 0.30 2.34 4.74
C TYR A 37 -0.20 2.10 6.17
N PHE A 38 -1.22 2.84 6.59
CA PHE A 38 -1.81 2.73 7.92
C PHE A 38 -2.95 1.72 7.92
N VAL A 39 -2.64 0.43 8.13
CA VAL A 39 -3.60 -0.69 8.10
C VAL A 39 -4.88 -0.42 8.91
N ALA A 40 -4.77 0.20 10.09
CA ALA A 40 -5.91 0.50 10.96
C ALA A 40 -6.97 1.41 10.31
N THR A 41 -6.54 2.31 9.44
CA THR A 41 -7.39 3.35 8.80
C THR A 41 -7.52 3.17 7.30
N GLY A 42 -6.60 2.43 6.66
CA GLY A 42 -6.43 2.40 5.21
C GLY A 42 -5.78 3.66 4.62
N ASN A 43 -5.39 4.65 5.45
CA ASN A 43 -4.74 5.86 4.97
C ASN A 43 -3.34 5.55 4.44
N VAL A 44 -2.89 6.33 3.46
CA VAL A 44 -1.55 6.20 2.88
C VAL A 44 -0.85 7.55 2.91
N LYS A 45 0.38 7.57 3.41
CA LYS A 45 1.29 8.71 3.25
C LYS A 45 2.34 8.35 2.23
N ILE A 46 2.57 9.24 1.26
CA ILE A 46 3.46 9.01 0.13
C ILE A 46 4.52 10.10 0.14
N ILE A 47 5.77 9.69 -0.04
CA ILE A 47 6.94 10.56 -0.06
C ILE A 47 7.63 10.38 -1.41
N THR A 48 7.87 11.49 -2.11
CA THR A 48 8.59 11.49 -3.38
C THR A 48 10.09 11.61 -3.18
N HIS A 49 10.92 11.27 -4.18
CA HIS A 49 12.37 11.52 -4.09
C HIS A 49 12.71 13.01 -3.98
N ALA A 50 11.83 13.90 -4.44
CA ALA A 50 11.96 15.34 -4.26
C ALA A 50 11.56 15.82 -2.85
N GLY A 51 11.18 14.92 -1.94
CA GLY A 51 10.79 15.26 -0.57
C GLY A 51 9.38 15.83 -0.43
N HIS A 52 8.53 15.70 -1.46
CA HIS A 52 7.13 16.11 -1.36
C HIS A 52 6.29 15.05 -0.63
N PHE A 53 5.30 15.52 0.13
CA PHE A 53 4.40 14.69 0.92
C PHE A 53 2.99 14.74 0.35
N ILE A 54 2.41 13.55 0.13
CA ILE A 54 1.02 13.40 -0.33
C ILE A 54 0.30 12.50 0.68
N SER A 55 -0.90 12.92 1.10
CA SER A 55 -1.73 12.14 2.01
C SER A 55 -2.99 11.68 1.30
N ILE A 56 -3.19 10.37 1.27
CA ILE A 56 -4.41 9.73 0.78
C ILE A 56 -5.23 9.32 2.00
N LYS A 57 -6.45 9.86 2.09
CA LYS A 57 -7.42 9.44 3.09
C LYS A 57 -8.29 8.34 2.52
N SER A 58 -8.42 7.26 3.27
CA SER A 58 -9.39 6.21 2.98
C SER A 58 -10.74 6.56 3.60
N ASN A 59 -11.82 6.13 2.93
CA ASN A 59 -13.18 6.19 3.46
C ASN A 59 -13.53 4.98 4.34
N ARG A 60 -12.57 4.08 4.57
CA ARG A 60 -12.74 2.88 5.39
C ARG A 60 -12.97 3.24 6.86
N LYS A 61 -13.81 2.46 7.54
CA LYS A 61 -13.96 2.51 9.00
C LYS A 61 -12.73 1.93 9.69
N LEU A 62 -12.42 2.45 10.87
CA LEU A 62 -11.34 1.93 11.71
C LEU A 62 -11.49 0.42 11.93
N ILE A 63 -10.38 -0.30 11.80
CA ILE A 63 -10.31 -1.71 12.13
C ILE A 63 -9.37 -1.98 13.30
N LYS A 64 -9.70 -3.04 14.05
CA LYS A 64 -8.86 -3.52 15.14
C LYS A 64 -7.62 -4.18 14.54
N VAL A 65 -6.46 -3.63 14.87
CA VAL A 65 -5.15 -4.23 14.58
C VAL A 65 -4.59 -4.75 15.88
N ASN A 66 -3.97 -5.94 15.87
CA ASN A 66 -3.30 -6.47 17.04
C ASN A 66 -2.01 -5.67 17.28
N SER A 67 -1.77 -5.22 18.51
CA SER A 67 -0.56 -4.48 18.88
C SER A 67 0.67 -5.37 18.98
N THR A 68 0.49 -6.66 19.29
CA THR A 68 1.59 -7.62 19.37
C THR A 68 1.81 -8.29 18.01
N PRO A 69 3.01 -8.20 17.42
CA PRO A 69 3.31 -8.89 16.17
C PRO A 69 3.33 -10.39 16.40
N ASN A 70 2.61 -11.15 15.58
CA ASN A 70 2.76 -12.59 15.52
C ASN A 70 3.70 -12.94 14.36
N THR A 71 4.97 -13.18 14.69
CA THR A 71 6.04 -13.40 13.71
C THR A 71 5.85 -14.67 12.87
N GLN A 72 5.09 -15.65 13.36
CA GLN A 72 4.78 -16.87 12.61
C GLN A 72 3.71 -16.59 11.56
N LEU A 73 2.62 -15.91 11.93
CA LEU A 73 1.57 -15.52 10.99
C LEU A 73 2.10 -14.59 9.89
N ASN A 74 2.96 -13.62 10.24
CA ASN A 74 3.56 -12.73 9.25
C ASN A 74 4.35 -13.50 8.18
N LYS A 75 5.16 -14.50 8.58
CA LYS A 75 5.97 -15.30 7.63
C LYS A 75 5.09 -16.16 6.72
N ILE A 76 4.02 -16.73 7.25
CA ILE A 76 3.07 -17.53 6.49
C ILE A 76 2.38 -16.65 5.45
N ASP A 77 1.89 -15.48 5.83
CA ASP A 77 1.28 -14.53 4.90
C ASP A 77 2.26 -14.11 3.80
N PHE A 78 3.50 -13.69 4.13
CA PHE A 78 4.49 -13.33 3.11
C PHE A 78 4.80 -14.48 2.13
N SER A 79 4.89 -15.71 2.63
CA SER A 79 5.09 -16.89 1.78
C SER A 79 3.87 -17.18 0.91
N GLN A 80 2.66 -16.93 1.41
CA GLN A 80 1.44 -17.03 0.61
C GLN A 80 1.35 -15.88 -0.39
N THR A 81 1.72 -14.63 -0.06
CA THR A 81 1.72 -13.50 -0.99
C THR A 81 2.68 -13.72 -2.17
N LEU A 82 3.80 -14.44 -1.96
CA LEU A 82 4.70 -14.89 -3.03
C LEU A 82 4.08 -15.95 -3.96
N PHE A 83 3.03 -16.65 -3.51
CA PHE A 83 2.33 -17.72 -4.25
C PHE A 83 0.83 -17.45 -4.50
N GLY A 84 0.29 -16.31 -4.08
CA GLY A 84 -1.14 -16.01 -4.04
C GLY A 84 -1.43 -14.80 -3.16
N GLY A 85 -1.49 -13.63 -3.77
CA GLY A 85 -1.54 -12.33 -3.09
C GLY A 85 -2.61 -12.17 -2.00
N ALA A 86 -2.22 -11.55 -0.89
CA ALA A 86 -3.09 -10.78 -0.01
C ALA A 86 -2.23 -9.85 0.87
N PHE A 87 -2.81 -8.69 1.21
CA PHE A 87 -2.27 -7.57 1.99
C PHE A 87 -1.47 -6.49 1.25
N LEU A 88 -2.18 -5.75 0.39
CA LEU A 88 -2.04 -4.29 0.25
C LEU A 88 -3.40 -3.60 0.38
#